data_AF-A0AAX3N9E1-F1
#
_entry.id   AF-A0AAX3N9E1-F1
#
_cell.length_a   1.000
_cell.length_b   1.000
_cell.length_c   1.000
_cell.angle_alpha   90.00
_cell.angle_beta   90.00
_cell.angle_gamma   90.00
#
_symmetry.space_group_name_H-M   'P 1'
#
loop_
_entity.id
_entity.type
_entity.pdbx_description
1 polymer ?
#
loop_
_entity_poly.entity_id
_entity_poly.type
_entity_poly.pdbx_seq_one_letter_code
_entity_poly.pdbx_strand_id
1 'polypeptide(L)'
;MDYKELSNELGKSISTLKRWKKKVEELSDYKFQEQKLLIGRGKKYQVVPIFTEEEVNKFKKVEELIIDKGQDGSIIEVWGNSKTQFEQKIQDKLMKLSRNVFQNKKEIEMRICQLKKENQLLNQEILELKKEIKSLKENNKRRGLFK
;
A
#
# COMPACT_ATOMS: atom_id res chain seq x y z
N MET A 1 -3.90 -34.07 -5.87
CA MET A 1 -4.12 -34.57 -7.23
C MET A 1 -2.93 -34.26 -8.12
N ASP A 2 -2.50 -35.19 -8.96
CA ASP A 2 -1.46 -34.96 -9.99
C ASP A 2 -2.08 -34.42 -11.30
N TYR A 3 -1.26 -33.93 -12.24
CA TYR A 3 -1.69 -33.48 -13.56
C TYR A 3 -2.53 -34.51 -14.33
N LYS A 4 -2.27 -35.81 -14.15
CA LYS A 4 -3.03 -36.87 -14.81
C LYS A 4 -4.48 -36.93 -14.30
N GLU A 5 -4.65 -36.84 -12.99
CA GLU A 5 -5.98 -36.84 -12.36
C GLU A 5 -6.73 -35.55 -12.73
N LEU A 6 -6.05 -34.41 -12.67
CA LEU A 6 -6.59 -33.12 -13.09
C LEU A 6 -7.01 -33.10 -14.57
N SER A 7 -6.20 -33.72 -15.44
CA SER A 7 -6.47 -33.85 -16.87
C SER A 7 -7.71 -34.70 -17.14
N ASN A 8 -7.89 -35.78 -16.39
CA ASN A 8 -9.07 -36.64 -16.50
C ASN A 8 -10.34 -35.95 -16.01
N GLU A 9 -10.26 -35.17 -14.92
CA GLU A 9 -11.44 -34.43 -14.40
C GLU A 9 -11.90 -33.28 -15.30
N LEU A 10 -10.96 -32.53 -15.89
CA LEU A 10 -11.27 -31.38 -16.74
C LEU A 10 -11.42 -31.75 -18.22
N GLY A 11 -11.09 -32.98 -18.61
CA GLY A 11 -11.03 -33.38 -20.02
C GLY A 11 -10.05 -32.55 -20.86
N LYS A 12 -9.05 -31.92 -20.24
CA LYS A 12 -8.05 -31.08 -20.91
C LYS A 12 -6.69 -31.75 -20.97
N SER A 13 -5.92 -31.41 -22.01
CA SER A 13 -4.54 -31.89 -22.12
C SER A 13 -3.65 -31.39 -20.98
N ILE A 14 -2.73 -32.23 -20.54
CA ILE A 14 -1.73 -31.88 -19.51
C ILE A 14 -0.93 -30.63 -19.91
N SER A 15 -0.66 -30.46 -21.21
CA SER A 15 0.04 -29.27 -21.75
C SER A 15 -0.76 -27.99 -21.55
N THR A 16 -2.09 -28.04 -21.72
CA THR A 16 -3.00 -26.92 -21.47
C THR A 16 -2.97 -26.55 -19.99
N LEU A 17 -3.07 -27.54 -19.10
CA LEU A 17 -3.05 -27.32 -17.65
C LEU A 17 -1.71 -26.73 -17.19
N LYS A 18 -0.57 -27.20 -17.72
CA LYS A 18 0.74 -26.60 -17.47
C LYS A 18 0.82 -25.13 -17.90
N ARG A 19 0.25 -24.81 -19.07
CA ARG A 19 0.18 -23.43 -19.55
C ARG A 19 -0.70 -22.57 -18.64
N TRP A 20 -1.81 -23.10 -18.15
CA TRP A 20 -2.69 -22.40 -17.22
C TRP A 20 -2.01 -22.18 -15.87
N LYS A 21 -1.37 -23.21 -15.29
CA LYS A 21 -0.55 -23.09 -14.06
C LYS A 21 0.45 -21.95 -14.17
N LYS A 22 1.25 -21.93 -15.25
CA LYS A 22 2.26 -20.89 -15.48
C LYS A 22 1.63 -19.49 -15.54
N LYS A 23 0.50 -19.33 -16.22
CA LYS A 23 -0.20 -18.04 -16.28
C LYS A 23 -0.78 -17.62 -14.94
N VAL A 24 -1.29 -18.55 -14.14
CA VAL A 24 -1.75 -18.28 -12.77
C VAL A 24 -0.57 -17.76 -11.93
N GLU A 25 0.58 -18.42 -11.98
CA GLU A 25 1.81 -17.97 -11.29
C GLU A 25 2.23 -16.56 -11.75
N GLU A 26 2.14 -16.24 -13.05
CA GLU A 26 2.52 -14.92 -13.59
C GLU A 26 1.52 -13.79 -13.24
N LEU A 27 0.21 -14.06 -13.25
CA LEU A 27 -0.84 -13.04 -13.11
C LEU A 27 -1.27 -12.81 -11.65
N SER A 28 -1.26 -13.87 -10.86
CA SER A 28 -1.75 -13.85 -9.46
C SER A 28 -0.63 -14.01 -8.43
N ASP A 29 0.63 -14.23 -8.85
CA ASP A 29 1.78 -14.51 -7.96
C ASP A 29 1.50 -15.67 -6.98
N TYR A 30 0.56 -16.54 -7.35
CA TYR A 30 0.16 -17.71 -6.57
C TYR A 30 1.13 -18.85 -6.81
N LYS A 31 1.71 -19.40 -5.75
CA LYS A 31 2.64 -20.55 -5.83
C LYS A 31 1.92 -21.84 -5.50
N PHE A 32 1.84 -22.72 -6.48
CA PHE A 32 1.28 -24.06 -6.29
C PHE A 32 2.19 -24.91 -5.40
N GLN A 33 1.60 -25.83 -4.65
CA GLN A 33 2.36 -26.80 -3.86
C GLN A 33 3.07 -27.80 -4.78
N GLU A 34 4.31 -28.15 -4.43
CA GLU A 34 5.09 -29.12 -5.20
C GLU A 34 5.69 -30.19 -4.28
N GLN A 35 5.57 -31.44 -4.68
CA GLN A 35 6.13 -32.59 -3.98
C GLN A 35 7.32 -33.15 -4.75
N LYS A 36 8.38 -33.48 -4.02
CA LYS A 36 9.55 -34.20 -4.56
C LYS A 36 9.24 -35.69 -4.59
N LEU A 37 9.13 -36.25 -5.79
CA LEU A 37 8.98 -37.68 -6.00
C LEU A 37 10.31 -38.27 -6.46
N LEU A 38 10.68 -39.41 -5.87
CA LEU A 38 11.89 -40.13 -6.23
C LEU A 38 11.53 -41.10 -7.36
N ILE A 39 12.08 -40.88 -8.55
CA ILE A 39 11.70 -41.64 -9.75
C ILE A 39 12.90 -42.43 -10.27
N GLY A 40 12.69 -43.74 -10.45
CA GLY A 40 13.64 -44.68 -11.05
C GLY A 40 14.65 -45.29 -10.06
N ARG A 41 15.39 -46.32 -10.53
CA ARG A 41 16.42 -47.03 -9.75
C ARG A 41 17.65 -46.18 -9.39
N GLY A 42 17.75 -44.97 -9.94
CA GLY A 42 18.87 -44.04 -9.76
C GLY A 42 18.44 -42.70 -9.18
N LYS A 43 17.90 -42.69 -7.95
CA LYS A 43 17.84 -41.55 -6.99
C LYS A 43 17.79 -40.12 -7.58
N LYS A 44 16.95 -39.86 -8.59
CA LYS A 44 16.68 -38.51 -9.09
C LYS A 44 15.34 -38.05 -8.54
N TYR A 45 15.34 -36.89 -7.90
CA TYR A 45 14.13 -36.23 -7.41
C TYR A 45 13.51 -35.44 -8.55
N GLN A 46 12.25 -35.73 -8.89
CA GLN A 46 11.43 -34.89 -9.75
C GLN A 46 10.46 -34.10 -8.88
N VAL A 47 10.42 -32.79 -9.10
CA VAL A 47 9.43 -31.92 -8.46
C VAL A 47 8.16 -31.95 -9.30
N VAL A 48 7.06 -32.38 -8.68
CA VAL A 48 5.75 -32.48 -9.35
C VAL A 48 4.75 -31.65 -8.55
N PRO A 49 4.01 -30.73 -9.20
CA PRO A 49 2.98 -29.97 -8.50
C PRO A 49 1.82 -30.86 -8.08
N ILE A 50 1.31 -30.61 -6.88
CA ILE A 50 0.14 -31.28 -6.34
C ILE A 50 -0.97 -30.25 -6.22
N PHE A 51 -2.09 -30.56 -6.85
CA PHE A 51 -3.28 -29.73 -6.80
C PHE A 51 -4.21 -30.20 -5.68
N THR A 52 -4.71 -29.26 -4.91
CA THR A 52 -5.79 -29.41 -3.93
C THR A 52 -7.14 -29.42 -4.64
N GLU A 53 -8.17 -30.00 -4.01
CA GLU A 53 -9.54 -29.99 -4.55
C GLU A 53 -10.07 -28.57 -4.79
N GLU A 54 -9.67 -27.62 -3.94
CA GLU A 54 -10.01 -26.20 -4.13
C GLU A 54 -9.40 -25.63 -5.41
N GLU A 55 -8.14 -25.93 -5.71
CA GLU A 55 -7.48 -25.51 -6.94
C GLU A 55 -8.11 -26.15 -8.17
N VAL A 56 -8.54 -27.41 -8.08
CA VAL A 56 -9.27 -28.09 -9.15
C VAL A 56 -10.60 -27.40 -9.44
N ASN A 57 -11.36 -27.06 -8.40
CA ASN A 57 -12.61 -26.31 -8.54
C ASN A 57 -12.38 -24.91 -9.13
N LYS A 58 -11.26 -24.26 -8.78
CA LYS A 58 -10.85 -22.99 -9.42
C LYS A 58 -10.52 -23.17 -10.90
N PHE A 59 -9.84 -24.26 -11.28
CA PHE A 59 -9.58 -24.55 -12.70
C PHE A 59 -10.85 -24.85 -13.48
N LYS A 60 -11.84 -25.54 -12.88
CA LYS A 60 -13.18 -25.75 -13.47
C LYS A 60 -13.87 -24.43 -13.75
N LYS A 61 -13.87 -23.49 -12.79
CA LYS A 61 -14.40 -22.14 -12.99
C LYS A 61 -13.67 -21.38 -14.10
N VAL A 62 -12.35 -21.51 -14.20
CA VAL A 62 -11.61 -20.89 -15.31
C VAL A 62 -12.00 -21.49 -16.65
N GLU A 63 -12.25 -22.79 -16.74
CA GLU A 63 -12.73 -23.40 -17.97
C GLU A 63 -14.09 -22.84 -18.40
N GLU A 64 -15.03 -22.70 -17.47
CA GLU A 64 -16.36 -22.12 -17.74
C GLU A 64 -16.26 -20.67 -18.22
N LEU A 65 -15.39 -19.87 -17.59
CA LEU A 65 -15.22 -18.45 -17.89
C LEU A 65 -14.37 -18.18 -19.13
N ILE A 66 -13.56 -19.16 -19.58
CA ILE A 66 -12.64 -18.99 -20.71
C ILE A 66 -13.33 -18.60 -22.01
N ILE A 67 -14.57 -19.08 -22.20
CA ILE A 67 -15.36 -18.79 -23.41
C ILE A 67 -15.74 -17.31 -23.46
N ASP A 68 -16.06 -16.71 -22.30
CA ASP A 68 -16.55 -15.34 -22.19
C ASP A 68 -15.42 -14.32 -22.06
N LYS A 69 -14.45 -14.58 -21.16
CA LYS A 69 -13.42 -13.61 -20.74
C LYS A 69 -12.02 -13.93 -21.26
N GLY A 70 -11.86 -15.02 -21.99
CA GLY A 70 -10.57 -15.54 -22.40
C GLY A 70 -9.75 -16.07 -21.24
N GLN A 71 -8.57 -16.63 -21.53
CA GLN A 71 -7.72 -17.30 -20.54
C GLN A 71 -7.26 -16.37 -19.41
N ASP A 72 -6.78 -15.18 -19.75
CA ASP A 72 -6.15 -14.30 -18.75
C ASP A 72 -7.19 -13.62 -17.87
N GLY A 73 -8.32 -13.19 -18.46
CA GLY A 73 -9.46 -12.63 -17.74
C GLY A 73 -10.07 -13.63 -16.75
N SER A 74 -10.23 -14.88 -17.18
CA SER A 74 -10.76 -15.95 -16.32
C SER A 74 -9.83 -16.26 -15.14
N ILE A 75 -8.52 -16.34 -15.39
CA ILE A 75 -7.53 -16.55 -14.34
C ILE A 75 -7.53 -15.39 -13.34
N ILE A 76 -7.59 -14.15 -13.83
CA ILE A 76 -7.66 -12.95 -13.00
C ILE A 76 -8.91 -12.94 -12.12
N GLU A 77 -10.05 -13.41 -12.62
CA GLU A 77 -11.29 -13.44 -11.85
C GLU A 77 -11.26 -14.49 -10.74
N VAL A 78 -10.73 -15.67 -11.03
CA VAL A 78 -10.73 -16.79 -10.08
C VAL A 78 -9.60 -16.70 -9.06
N TRP A 79 -8.41 -16.28 -9.47
CA TRP A 79 -7.22 -16.19 -8.61
C TRP A 79 -6.86 -14.76 -8.18
N GLY A 80 -7.48 -13.75 -8.77
CA GLY A 80 -7.18 -12.33 -8.50
C GLY A 80 -6.04 -11.79 -9.36
N ASN A 81 -6.07 -10.48 -9.64
CA ASN A 81 -4.95 -9.78 -10.26
C ASN A 81 -4.09 -9.12 -9.16
N SER A 82 -2.96 -9.75 -8.85
CA SER A 82 -2.04 -9.27 -7.82
C SER A 82 -1.44 -7.91 -8.15
N LYS A 83 -1.25 -7.59 -9.45
CA LYS A 83 -0.78 -6.26 -9.88
C LYS A 83 -1.84 -5.20 -9.60
N THR A 84 -3.08 -5.42 -10.00
CA THR A 84 -4.17 -4.45 -9.77
C THR A 84 -4.45 -4.25 -8.28
N GLN A 85 -4.45 -5.31 -7.48
CA GLN A 85 -4.61 -5.17 -6.03
C GLN A 85 -3.45 -4.40 -5.39
N PHE A 86 -2.22 -4.64 -5.85
CA PHE A 86 -1.05 -3.90 -5.39
C PHE A 86 -1.12 -2.41 -5.78
N GLU A 87 -1.49 -2.12 -7.03
CA GLU A 87 -1.69 -0.75 -7.53
C GLU A 87 -2.78 -0.03 -6.74
N GLN A 88 -3.92 -0.68 -6.47
CA GLN A 88 -4.98 -0.13 -5.62
C GLN A 88 -4.48 0.17 -4.20
N LYS A 89 -3.72 -0.75 -3.58
CA LYS A 89 -3.11 -0.51 -2.27
C LYS A 89 -2.13 0.67 -2.29
N ILE A 90 -1.37 0.84 -3.36
CA ILE A 90 -0.49 2.00 -3.54
C ILE A 90 -1.32 3.28 -3.65
N GLN A 91 -2.36 3.29 -4.49
CA GLN A 91 -3.27 4.43 -4.66
C GLN A 91 -3.92 4.84 -3.35
N ASP A 92 -4.40 3.88 -2.55
CA ASP A 92 -4.98 4.14 -1.24
C ASP A 92 -3.97 4.77 -0.27
N LYS A 93 -2.72 4.27 -0.26
CA LYS A 93 -1.64 4.84 0.54
C LYS A 93 -1.30 6.26 0.07
N LEU A 94 -1.23 6.49 -1.23
CA LEU A 94 -0.98 7.83 -1.80
C LEU A 94 -2.10 8.81 -1.44
N MET A 95 -3.37 8.39 -1.52
CA MET A 95 -4.50 9.23 -1.12
C MET A 95 -4.45 9.58 0.37
N LYS A 96 -4.13 8.61 1.24
CA LYS A 96 -3.96 8.87 2.68
C LYS A 96 -2.81 9.85 2.95
N LEU A 97 -1.66 9.65 2.30
CA LEU A 97 -0.51 10.56 2.41
C LEU A 97 -0.87 11.97 1.93
N SER A 98 -1.55 12.10 0.79
CA SER A 98 -1.99 13.39 0.25
C SER A 98 -2.91 14.14 1.23
N ARG A 99 -3.89 13.44 1.83
CA ARG A 99 -4.76 14.02 2.87
C ARG A 99 -3.96 14.48 4.09
N ASN A 100 -3.03 13.67 4.57
CA ASN A 100 -2.19 14.02 5.73
C ASN A 100 -1.31 15.24 5.43
N VAL A 101 -0.69 15.30 4.25
CA VAL A 101 0.11 16.45 3.83
C VAL A 101 -0.75 17.71 3.78
N PHE A 102 -1.96 17.62 3.22
CA PHE A 102 -2.89 18.75 3.18
C PHE A 102 -3.31 19.22 4.58
N GLN A 103 -3.65 18.29 5.48
CA GLN A 103 -4.03 18.60 6.86
C GLN A 103 -2.86 19.25 7.62
N ASN A 104 -1.67 18.66 7.54
CA ASN A 104 -0.47 19.19 8.18
C ASN A 104 -0.13 20.59 7.67
N LYS A 105 -0.24 20.82 6.35
CA LYS A 105 -0.04 22.15 5.76
C LYS A 105 -1.00 23.17 6.36
N LYS A 106 -2.29 22.83 6.45
CA LYS A 106 -3.31 23.70 7.04
C LYS A 106 -3.02 24.00 8.51
N GLU A 107 -2.62 22.99 9.28
CA GLU A 107 -2.28 23.16 10.70
C GLU A 107 -1.06 24.08 10.88
N ILE A 108 -0.02 23.88 10.08
CA ILE A 108 1.18 24.73 10.08
C ILE A 108 0.80 26.18 9.73
N GLU A 109 -0.02 26.40 8.69
CA GLU A 109 -0.48 27.74 8.31
C GLU A 109 -1.26 28.42 9.44
N MET A 110 -2.17 27.71 10.10
CA MET A 110 -2.89 28.23 11.27
C MET A 110 -1.93 28.60 12.41
N ARG A 111 -0.95 27.73 12.69
CA ARG A 111 0.03 27.99 13.76
C ARG A 111 0.92 29.19 13.44
N ILE A 112 1.34 29.36 12.19
CA ILE A 112 2.09 30.53 11.74
C ILE A 112 1.26 31.80 11.94
N CYS A 113 -0.03 31.79 11.55
CA CYS A 113 -0.91 32.94 11.76
C CYS A 113 -1.07 33.28 13.24
N GLN A 114 -1.20 32.28 14.11
CA GLN A 114 -1.29 32.50 15.55
C GLN A 114 0.00 33.09 16.13
N LEU A 115 1.16 32.51 15.80
CA LEU A 115 2.47 33.00 16.26
C LEU A 115 2.76 34.41 15.76
N LYS A 116 2.30 34.78 14.55
CA LYS A 116 2.40 36.16 14.06
C LYS A 116 1.60 37.14 14.91
N LYS A 117 0.37 36.77 15.30
CA LYS A 117 -0.48 37.60 16.17
C LYS A 117 0.13 37.75 17.57
N GLU A 118 0.58 36.64 18.16
CA GLU A 118 1.24 36.65 19.48
C GLU A 118 2.50 37.54 19.47
N ASN A 119 3.34 37.43 18.43
CA ASN A 119 4.50 38.32 18.27
C ASN A 119 4.11 39.80 18.10
N GLN A 120 3.01 40.11 17.40
CA GLN A 120 2.54 41.49 17.27
C GLN A 120 2.13 42.08 18.62
N LEU A 121 1.37 41.31 19.42
CA LEU A 121 0.95 41.72 20.75
C LEU A 121 2.15 41.94 21.68
N LEU A 122 3.09 40.99 21.72
CA LEU A 122 4.31 41.13 22.53
C LEU A 122 5.13 42.36 22.11
N ASN A 123 5.22 42.65 20.82
CA ASN A 123 5.93 43.84 20.35
C ASN A 123 5.23 45.15 20.80
N GLN A 124 3.90 45.17 20.83
CA GLN A 124 3.13 46.31 21.34
C GLN A 124 3.39 46.51 22.84
N GLU A 125 3.32 45.45 23.62
CA GLU A 125 3.58 45.48 25.07
C GLU A 125 5.02 45.93 25.38
N ILE A 126 6.01 45.44 24.63
CA ILE A 126 7.40 45.90 24.74
C ILE A 126 7.52 47.39 24.42
N LEU A 127 6.79 47.90 23.42
CA LEU A 127 6.81 49.33 23.09
C LEU A 127 6.19 50.18 24.20
N GLU A 128 5.12 49.72 24.82
CA GLU A 128 4.47 50.40 25.95
C GLU A 128 5.39 50.44 27.17
N LEU A 129 5.95 49.30 27.56
CA LEU A 129 6.93 49.22 28.66
C LEU A 129 8.15 50.12 28.42
N LYS A 130 8.65 50.18 27.18
CA LYS A 130 9.76 51.10 26.81
C LYS A 130 9.38 52.57 26.99
N LYS A 131 8.14 52.95 26.65
CA LYS A 131 7.65 54.32 26.85
C LYS A 131 7.53 54.65 28.33
N GLU A 132 7.00 53.73 29.13
CA GLU A 132 6.83 53.89 30.57
C GLU A 132 8.19 54.00 31.28
N ILE A 133 9.16 53.14 30.94
CA ILE A 133 10.53 53.25 31.46
C ILE A 133 11.15 54.60 31.10
N LYS A 134 10.92 55.10 29.88
CA LYS A 134 11.45 56.40 29.44
C LYS A 134 10.86 57.54 30.27
N SER A 135 9.53 57.56 30.46
CA SER A 135 8.87 58.61 31.26
C SER A 135 9.30 58.58 32.73
N LEU A 136 9.45 57.40 33.32
CA LEU A 136 9.98 57.23 34.69
C LEU A 136 11.41 57.76 34.82
N LYS A 137 12.29 57.45 33.85
CA LYS A 137 13.67 57.97 33.83
C LYS A 137 13.70 59.50 33.72
N GLU A 138 12.85 60.08 32.88
CA GLU A 138 12.77 61.54 32.72
C GLU A 138 12.23 62.22 33.99
N ASN A 139 11.21 61.64 34.63
CA ASN A 139 10.65 62.14 35.89
C ASN A 139 11.65 62.05 37.04
N ASN A 140 12.41 60.95 37.16
CA ASN A 140 13.43 60.80 38.18
C ASN A 140 14.59 61.77 38.01
N LYS A 141 14.99 62.08 36.76
CA LYS A 141 15.96 63.15 36.48
C LYS A 141 15.45 64.52 36.92
N ARG A 142 14.18 64.85 36.63
CA ARG A 142 13.57 66.14 37.01
C ARG A 142 13.42 66.32 38.52
N ARG A 143 13.26 65.22 39.27
CA ARG A 143 13.13 65.23 40.74
C ARG A 143 14.47 65.24 41.48
N GLY A 144 15.62 65.23 40.79
CA GLY A 144 16.95 65.31 41.42
C GLY A 144 17.34 64.08 42.25
N LEU A 145 16.68 62.93 42.03
CA LEU A 145 16.84 61.71 42.84
C LEU A 145 18.07 60.87 42.46
N PHE A 146 18.84 61.29 41.46
CA PHE A 146 20.14 60.70 41.13
C PHE A 146 21.19 61.81 41.02
N LYS A 147 22.15 61.82 41.96
CA LYS A 147 23.47 62.44 41.83
C LYS A 147 24.44 61.41 41.28
#